data_AF-A0A2D8U5N4-F1
#
_entry.id   AF-A0A2D8U5N4-F1
#
_cell.length_a   1.000
_cell.length_b   1.000
_cell.length_c   1.000
_cell.angle_alpha   90.00
_cell.angle_beta   90.00
_cell.angle_gamma   90.00
#
_symmetry.space_group_name_H-M   'P 1'
#
loop_
_entity.id
_entity.type
_entity.pdbx_description
1 polymer ?
#
loop_
_entity_poly.entity_id
_entity_poly.type
_entity_poly.pdbx_seq_one_letter_code
_entity_poly.pdbx_strand_id
1 'polypeptide(L)'
;MKAPQKSLKKWTDEDWDFYNVSDKKKPRSKRGRYGPKRVRDRLSSSEKAAANARKRKAHARGKQDAEYTDAERKAHGFVEKKRKNKQKKRIS
;
A
#
# COMPACT_ATOMS: atom_id res chain seq x y z
N MET A 1 8.48 -3.01 -24.85
CA MET A 1 8.22 -2.08 -23.72
C MET A 1 9.53 -1.61 -23.09
N LYS A 2 9.69 -0.29 -22.91
CA LYS A 2 10.83 0.33 -22.22
C LYS A 2 10.79 0.02 -20.71
N ALA A 3 11.94 0.09 -20.03
CA ALA A 3 12.05 -0.15 -18.58
C ALA A 3 11.01 0.60 -17.71
N PRO A 4 10.76 1.92 -17.89
CA PRO A 4 9.75 2.64 -17.11
C PRO A 4 8.32 2.14 -17.36
N GLN A 5 8.00 1.71 -18.59
CA GLN A 5 6.69 1.14 -18.90
C GLN A 5 6.51 -0.23 -18.23
N LYS A 6 7.59 -1.03 -18.12
CA LYS A 6 7.56 -2.32 -17.42
C LYS A 6 7.37 -2.16 -15.91
N SER A 7 7.95 -1.13 -15.28
CA SER A 7 7.75 -0.86 -13.85
C SER A 7 6.34 -0.32 -13.57
N LEU A 8 5.84 0.57 -14.43
CA LEU A 8 4.47 1.09 -14.33
C LEU A 8 3.44 -0.02 -14.50
N LYS A 9 3.60 -0.88 -15.53
CA LYS A 9 2.70 -2.03 -15.73
C LYS A 9 2.64 -2.93 -14.50
N LYS A 10 3.79 -3.25 -13.89
CA LYS A 10 3.82 -4.06 -12.65
C LYS A 10 3.17 -3.38 -11.45
N TRP A 11 3.13 -2.04 -11.43
CA TRP A 11 2.46 -1.26 -10.39
C TRP A 11 0.94 -1.27 -10.59
N THR A 12 0.49 -1.08 -11.83
CA THR A 12 -0.93 -1.10 -12.21
C THR A 12 -1.52 -2.50 -12.16
N ASP A 13 -0.73 -3.54 -12.44
CA ASP A 13 -1.14 -4.96 -12.37
C ASP A 13 -1.25 -5.50 -10.93
N GLU A 14 -0.90 -4.73 -9.89
CA GLU A 14 -1.16 -5.17 -8.52
C GLU A 14 -2.66 -5.21 -8.24
N ASP A 15 -3.08 -6.15 -7.41
CA ASP A 15 -4.43 -6.14 -6.89
C ASP A 15 -4.56 -5.06 -5.79
N TRP A 16 -5.26 -3.99 -6.12
CA TRP A 16 -5.45 -2.82 -5.27
C TRP A 16 -6.70 -2.97 -4.43
N ASP A 17 -6.55 -2.84 -3.11
CA ASP A 17 -7.70 -2.88 -2.21
C ASP A 17 -7.44 -2.14 -0.89
N PHE A 18 -8.48 -1.99 -0.08
CA PHE A 18 -8.37 -1.60 1.32
C PHE A 18 -7.60 -2.64 2.12
N TYR A 19 -6.88 -2.16 3.13
CA TYR A 19 -6.17 -3.02 4.08
C TYR A 19 -7.12 -3.94 4.84
N ASN A 20 -8.35 -3.49 5.07
CA ASN A 20 -9.44 -4.30 5.57
C ASN A 20 -10.57 -4.31 4.53
N VAL A 21 -10.91 -5.49 4.01
CA VAL A 21 -11.91 -5.67 2.94
C VAL A 21 -13.28 -5.13 3.35
N SER A 22 -13.62 -5.16 4.65
CA SER A 22 -14.87 -4.60 5.17
C SER A 22 -14.97 -3.08 4.95
N ASP A 23 -13.87 -2.36 4.73
CA ASP A 23 -13.89 -0.93 4.45
C ASP A 23 -14.53 -0.59 3.09
N LYS A 24 -14.64 -1.54 2.15
CA LYS A 24 -15.36 -1.31 0.87
C LYS A 24 -16.81 -0.90 1.10
N LYS A 25 -17.46 -1.52 2.09
CA LYS A 25 -18.88 -1.32 2.41
C LYS A 25 -19.12 -0.04 3.23
N LYS A 26 -18.06 0.62 3.71
CA LYS A 26 -18.17 1.82 4.55
C LYS A 26 -18.32 3.08 3.68
N PRO A 27 -18.99 4.13 4.20
CA PRO A 27 -18.97 5.47 3.60
C PRO A 27 -17.52 5.94 3.36
N ARG A 28 -17.28 6.73 2.31
CA ARG A 28 -15.94 7.18 1.89
C ARG A 28 -15.12 7.75 3.06
N SER A 29 -15.73 8.55 3.93
CA SER A 29 -15.12 9.15 5.11
C SER A 29 -14.65 8.13 6.17
N LYS A 30 -15.24 6.94 6.20
CA LYS A 30 -14.94 5.88 7.18
C LYS A 30 -14.00 4.79 6.64
N ARG A 31 -13.67 4.81 5.34
CA ARG A 31 -12.80 3.80 4.71
C ARG A 31 -11.35 3.93 5.19
N GLY A 32 -10.69 2.80 5.39
CA GLY A 32 -9.27 2.71 5.75
C GLY A 32 -8.33 3.06 4.60
N ARG A 33 -7.05 2.75 4.76
CA ARG A 33 -6.01 2.92 3.74
C ARG A 33 -6.20 1.93 2.60
N TYR A 34 -5.89 2.41 1.41
CA TYR A 34 -5.97 1.69 0.15
C TYR A 34 -4.55 1.44 -0.36
N GLY A 35 -4.23 0.21 -0.76
CA GLY A 35 -2.89 -0.13 -1.20
C GLY A 35 -2.78 -1.47 -1.94
N PRO A 36 -1.61 -1.75 -2.53
CA PRO A 36 -1.40 -2.93 -3.35
C PRO A 36 -1.33 -4.19 -2.48
N LYS A 37 -1.77 -5.32 -3.04
CA LYS A 37 -1.83 -6.63 -2.37
C LYS A 37 -0.52 -6.99 -1.65
N ARG A 38 0.62 -6.84 -2.30
CA ARG A 38 1.93 -7.17 -1.70
C ARG A 38 2.28 -6.35 -0.44
N VAL A 39 1.73 -5.15 -0.28
CA VAL A 39 1.88 -4.36 0.95
C VAL A 39 0.87 -4.86 1.99
N ARG A 40 -0.39 -5.07 1.59
CA ARG A 40 -1.43 -5.63 2.47
C ARG A 40 -1.03 -6.96 3.09
N ASP A 41 -0.46 -7.87 2.31
CA ASP A 41 -0.11 -9.21 2.76
C ASP A 41 1.06 -9.22 3.75
N ARG A 42 1.83 -8.13 3.82
CA ARG A 42 3.00 -8.02 4.70
C ARG A 42 2.73 -7.27 5.99
N LEU A 43 1.58 -6.63 6.10
CA LEU A 43 1.13 -6.00 7.32
C LEU A 43 0.26 -6.99 8.10
N SER A 44 0.58 -7.15 9.37
CA SER A 44 -0.27 -7.83 10.34
C SER A 44 -1.59 -7.06 10.55
N SER A 45 -2.57 -7.72 11.16
CA SER A 45 -3.86 -7.11 11.47
C SER A 45 -3.74 -5.87 12.37
N SER A 46 -2.82 -5.91 13.35
CA SER A 46 -2.55 -4.78 14.26
C SER A 46 -1.90 -3.61 13.51
N GLU A 47 -0.92 -3.87 12.64
CA GLU A 47 -0.28 -2.82 11.83
C GLU A 47 -1.27 -2.16 10.86
N LYS A 48 -2.15 -2.95 10.23
CA LYS A 48 -3.25 -2.43 9.39
C LYS A 48 -4.20 -1.54 10.20
N ALA A 49 -4.55 -1.96 11.42
CA ALA A 49 -5.40 -1.18 12.30
C ALA A 49 -4.74 0.14 12.70
N ALA A 50 -3.45 0.12 13.06
CA ALA A 50 -2.67 1.32 13.38
C ALA A 50 -2.58 2.28 12.19
N ALA A 51 -2.33 1.76 10.99
CA ALA A 51 -2.29 2.53 9.75
C ALA A 51 -3.62 3.23 9.48
N ASN A 52 -4.73 2.51 9.65
CA ASN A 52 -6.08 3.04 9.51
C ASN A 52 -6.42 4.08 10.58
N ALA A 53 -6.02 3.85 11.84
CA ALA A 53 -6.21 4.81 12.93
C ALA A 53 -5.45 6.12 12.65
N ARG A 54 -4.19 6.02 12.18
CA ARG A 54 -3.41 7.20 11.79
C ARG A 54 -4.07 7.97 10.64
N LYS A 55 -4.61 7.28 9.64
CA LYS A 55 -5.40 7.89 8.56
C LYS A 55 -6.62 8.62 9.11
N ARG A 56 -7.41 7.99 9.97
CA ARG A 56 -8.61 8.60 10.58
C ARG A 56 -8.27 9.82 11.41
N LYS A 57 -7.17 9.77 12.18
CA LYS A 57 -6.68 10.91 12.96
C LYS A 57 -6.27 12.09 12.09
N ALA A 58 -5.62 11.83 10.95
CA ALA A 58 -5.29 12.89 9.99
C ALA A 58 -6.54 13.51 9.35
N HIS A 59 -7.49 12.67 8.91
CA HIS A 59 -8.76 13.13 8.35
C HIS A 59 -9.60 13.94 9.35
N ALA A 60 -9.65 13.50 10.63
CA ALA A 60 -10.34 14.23 11.69
C ALA A 60 -9.72 15.62 11.96
N ARG A 61 -8.42 15.79 11.62
CA ARG A 61 -7.72 17.07 11.68
C ARG A 61 -7.84 17.89 10.39
N GLY A 62 -8.71 17.48 9.45
CA GLY A 62 -8.89 18.16 8.16
C GLY A 62 -7.73 17.98 7.17
N LYS A 63 -6.78 17.08 7.44
CA LYS A 63 -5.67 16.82 6.51
C LYS A 63 -6.15 16.00 5.32
N GLN A 64 -5.75 16.42 4.11
CA GLN A 64 -6.02 15.70 2.87
C GLN A 64 -5.20 14.40 2.79
N ASP A 65 -4.00 14.41 3.36
CA ASP A 65 -3.05 13.31 3.36
C ASP A 65 -2.73 12.80 4.78
N ALA A 66 -2.26 11.56 4.85
CA ALA A 66 -1.87 10.93 6.09
C ALA A 66 -0.57 10.17 5.90
N GLU A 67 0.45 10.56 6.65
CA GLU A 67 1.75 9.88 6.67
C GLU A 67 1.60 8.38 6.90
N TYR A 68 2.41 7.59 6.20
CA TYR A 68 2.51 6.16 6.43
C TYR A 68 3.11 5.87 7.80
N THR A 69 2.62 4.80 8.42
CA THR A 69 3.28 4.21 9.59
C THR A 69 4.63 3.60 9.22
N ASP A 70 5.47 3.34 10.20
CA ASP A 70 6.79 2.73 9.98
C ASP A 70 6.67 1.34 9.36
N ALA A 71 5.66 0.58 9.79
CA ALA A 71 5.32 -0.72 9.22
C ALA A 71 4.98 -0.59 7.73
N GLU A 72 4.15 0.38 7.35
CA GLU A 72 3.82 0.65 5.94
C GLU A 72 5.06 1.06 5.15
N ARG A 73 5.89 1.96 5.67
CA ARG A 73 7.13 2.38 5.01
C ARG A 73 8.07 1.20 4.77
N LYS A 74 8.26 0.33 5.78
CA LYS A 74 9.06 -0.90 5.66
C LYS A 74 8.43 -1.89 4.66
N ALA A 75 7.11 -2.04 4.68
CA ALA A 75 6.40 -2.92 3.76
C ALA A 75 6.58 -2.46 2.30
N HIS A 76 6.34 -1.16 2.03
CA HIS A 76 6.58 -0.55 0.73
C HIS A 76 8.03 -0.71 0.26
N GLY A 77 8.99 -0.39 1.13
CA GLY A 77 10.42 -0.47 0.79
C GLY A 77 10.88 -1.88 0.41
N PHE A 78 10.43 -2.90 1.12
CA PHE A 78 10.79 -4.28 0.73
C PHE A 78 10.04 -4.75 -0.51
N VAL A 79 8.78 -4.35 -0.73
CA VAL A 79 8.09 -4.67 -1.99
C VAL A 79 8.85 -4.09 -3.17
N GLU A 80 9.34 -2.86 -3.04
CA GLU A 80 10.18 -2.22 -4.04
C GLU A 80 11.52 -2.96 -4.23
N LYS A 81 12.23 -3.30 -3.15
CA LYS A 81 13.49 -4.05 -3.20
C LYS A 81 13.32 -5.41 -3.88
N LYS A 82 12.26 -6.15 -3.56
CA LYS A 82 11.94 -7.44 -4.21
C LYS A 82 11.63 -7.26 -5.70
N ARG A 83 10.92 -6.20 -6.08
CA ARG A 83 10.63 -5.90 -7.50
C ARG A 83 11.92 -5.60 -8.29
N LYS A 84 12.82 -4.78 -7.74
CA LYS A 84 14.13 -4.47 -8.34
C LYS A 84 14.99 -5.73 -8.50
N ASN A 85 15.09 -6.56 -7.47
CA ASN A 85 15.84 -7.82 -7.54
C ASN A 85 15.26 -8.79 -8.58
N LYS A 86 13.93 -8.94 -8.64
CA LYS A 86 13.26 -9.78 -9.65
C LYS A 86 13.46 -9.24 -11.07
N GLN A 87 13.59 -7.92 -11.24
CA GLN A 87 13.90 -7.33 -12.54
C GLN A 87 15.35 -7.60 -12.95
N LYS A 88 16.31 -7.45 -12.02
CA LYS A 88 17.73 -7.74 -12.27
C LYS A 88 17.95 -9.19 -12.69
N LYS A 89 17.36 -10.15 -11.99
CA LYS A 89 17.44 -11.60 -12.30
C LYS A 89 16.82 -12.02 -13.64
N ARG A 90 16.01 -11.18 -14.27
CA ARG A 90 15.39 -11.48 -15.58
C ARG A 90 16.17 -10.89 -16.76
N ILE A 91 17.22 -10.13 -16.46
CA ILE A 91 18.07 -9.45 -17.45
C ILE A 91 19.45 -10.12 -17.48
N SER A 92 19.86 -10.79 -16.39
CA SER A 92 20.93 -11.80 -16.36
C SER A 92 20.45 -13.11 -16.95
#